data_AF-A0A432UWB9-F1
#
_entry.id   AF-A0A432UWB9-F1
#
_cell.length_a   1.000
_cell.length_b   1.000
_cell.length_c   1.000
_cell.angle_alpha   90.00
_cell.angle_beta   90.00
_cell.angle_gamma   90.00
#
_symmetry.space_group_name_H-M   'P 1'
#
loop_
_entity.id
_entity.type
_entity.pdbx_description
1 polymer ?
#
loop_
_entity_poly.entity_id
_entity_poly.type
_entity_poly.pdbx_seq_one_letter_code
_entity_poly.pdbx_strand_id
1 'polypeptide(L)'
;MMEKQKMSENKSVKGGELIGYIKTLIKKGNVRRLIIKKPSGKKMLEVPLSAGIGVVGVLTIFAPVLVAISAVAALVAEFKVEIIHADDE
;
A
#
# COMPACT_ATOMS: atom_id res chain seq x y z
N MET A 1 -11.19 -0.42 -22.68
CA MET A 1 -10.22 -1.22 -21.89
C MET A 1 -10.70 -1.20 -20.45
N MET A 2 -11.43 -2.25 -20.06
CA MET A 2 -12.17 -2.33 -18.80
C MET A 2 -11.46 -3.39 -17.95
N GLU A 3 -10.40 -2.98 -17.24
CA GLU A 3 -9.60 -3.92 -16.45
C GLU A 3 -10.26 -4.13 -15.08
N LYS A 4 -10.98 -5.26 -15.01
CA LYS A 4 -11.33 -6.05 -13.82
C LYS A 4 -11.65 -5.24 -12.56
N GLN A 5 -12.95 -5.13 -12.29
CA GLN A 5 -13.48 -4.90 -10.95
C GLN A 5 -13.16 -6.10 -10.03
N LYS A 6 -11.89 -6.31 -9.68
CA LYS A 6 -11.57 -6.93 -8.39
C LYS A 6 -11.95 -5.90 -7.33
N MET A 7 -12.60 -6.28 -6.24
CA MET A 7 -12.98 -5.36 -5.15
C MET A 7 -11.74 -4.58 -4.68
N SER A 8 -11.57 -3.40 -5.24
CA SER A 8 -10.39 -2.57 -5.09
C SER A 8 -10.80 -1.29 -4.40
N GLU A 9 -10.28 -1.05 -3.21
CA GLU A 9 -10.58 0.15 -2.43
C GLU A 9 -9.48 1.19 -2.70
N ASN A 10 -9.87 2.42 -2.99
CA ASN A 10 -8.93 3.55 -3.10
C ASN A 10 -9.13 4.49 -1.92
N LYS A 11 -8.05 4.81 -1.21
CA LYS A 11 -8.07 5.67 -0.04
C LYS A 11 -6.96 6.70 -0.10
N SER A 12 -7.31 7.98 0.13
CA SER A 12 -6.31 9.02 0.36
C SER A 12 -5.82 8.91 1.81
N VAL A 13 -4.51 8.84 2.00
CA VAL A 13 -3.88 8.70 3.31
C VAL A 13 -2.78 9.75 3.43
N LYS A 14 -2.73 10.43 4.57
CA LYS A 14 -1.67 11.41 4.84
C LYS A 14 -0.32 10.73 4.93
N GLY A 15 0.74 11.41 4.48
CA GLY A 15 2.09 10.86 4.49
C GLY A 15 2.50 10.26 5.85
N GLY A 16 2.31 11.02 6.93
CA GLY A 16 2.62 10.56 8.29
C GLY A 16 1.79 9.37 8.78
N GLU A 17 0.61 9.14 8.22
CA GLU A 17 -0.30 8.04 8.62
C GLU A 17 -0.15 6.79 7.74
N LEU A 18 0.50 6.92 6.59
CA LEU A 18 0.64 5.86 5.58
C LEU A 18 1.22 4.56 6.18
N ILE A 19 2.29 4.67 6.97
CA ILE A 19 2.93 3.52 7.61
C ILE A 19 1.97 2.81 8.60
N GLY A 20 1.22 3.58 9.39
CA GLY A 20 0.24 3.04 10.34
C GLY A 20 -0.91 2.33 9.63
N TYR A 21 -1.36 2.90 8.51
CA TYR A 21 -2.38 2.28 7.68
C TYR A 21 -1.90 0.95 7.09
N ILE A 22 -0.70 0.90 6.48
CA ILE A 22 -0.12 -0.34 5.93
C ILE A 22 0.00 -1.41 7.02
N LYS A 23 0.51 -1.07 8.21
CA LYS A 23 0.57 -2.01 9.35
C LYS A 23 -0.80 -2.59 9.71
N THR A 24 -1.84 -1.75 9.68
CA THR A 24 -3.23 -2.19 9.95
C THR A 24 -3.74 -3.16 8.88
N LEU A 25 -3.45 -2.90 7.60
CA LEU A 25 -3.83 -3.79 6.50
C LEU A 25 -3.16 -5.15 6.63
N ILE A 26 -1.86 -5.17 6.95
CA ILE A 26 -1.12 -6.43 7.14
C ILE A 26 -1.69 -7.18 8.35
N LYS A 27 -1.98 -6.49 9.46
CA LYS A 27 -2.57 -7.11 10.65
C LYS A 27 -3.97 -7.68 10.39
N LYS A 28 -4.77 -7.02 9.57
CA LYS A 28 -6.10 -7.52 9.15
C LYS A 28 -5.99 -8.75 8.23
N GLY A 29 -4.88 -8.93 7.51
CA GLY A 29 -4.67 -10.06 6.61
C GLY A 29 -5.60 -10.10 5.38
N ASN A 30 -6.50 -9.12 5.23
CA ASN A 30 -7.52 -9.11 4.17
C ASN A 30 -7.08 -8.38 2.88
N VAL A 31 -5.79 -8.07 2.76
CA VAL A 31 -5.24 -7.39 1.58
C VAL A 31 -4.21 -8.29 0.93
N ARG A 32 -4.38 -8.56 -0.36
CA ARG A 32 -3.39 -9.29 -1.17
C ARG A 32 -2.44 -8.39 -1.93
N ARG A 33 -2.88 -7.17 -2.26
CA ARG A 33 -2.08 -6.21 -3.03
C ARG A 33 -2.30 -4.80 -2.53
N LEU A 34 -1.21 -4.06 -2.35
CA LEU A 34 -1.19 -2.66 -1.99
C LEU A 34 -0.47 -1.87 -3.08
N ILE A 35 -1.11 -0.85 -3.64
CA ILE A 35 -0.56 -0.01 -4.69
C ILE A 35 -0.53 1.43 -4.16
N ILE A 36 0.65 2.03 -4.07
CA ILE A 36 0.84 3.42 -3.64
C ILE A 36 1.01 4.28 -4.89
N LYS A 37 0.19 5.32 -4.99
CA LYS A 37 0.20 6.29 -6.09
C LYS A 37 0.57 7.68 -5.55
N LYS A 38 1.29 8.44 -6.38
CA LYS A 38 1.52 9.88 -6.15
C LYS A 38 0.18 10.63 -6.17
N PRO A 39 0.11 11.83 -5.59
CA PRO A 39 -1.02 12.73 -5.80
C PRO A 39 -1.30 12.99 -7.29
N SER A 40 -0.26 13.00 -8.14
CA SER A 40 -0.41 13.07 -9.61
C SER A 40 -1.07 11.84 -10.25
N GLY A 41 -1.43 10.79 -9.50
CA GLY A 41 -2.05 9.56 -10.01
C GLY A 41 -1.07 8.51 -10.54
N LYS A 42 0.22 8.84 -10.68
CA LYS A 42 1.26 7.89 -11.12
C LYS A 42 1.55 6.84 -10.04
N LYS A 43 1.49 5.55 -10.41
CA LYS A 43 1.88 4.44 -9.53
C LYS A 43 3.36 4.59 -9.14
N MET A 44 3.63 4.63 -7.83
CA MET A 44 4.99 4.66 -7.28
C MET A 44 5.47 3.27 -6.93
N LEU A 45 4.62 2.50 -6.28
CA LEU A 45 4.96 1.22 -5.69
C LEU A 45 3.77 0.29 -5.74
N GLU A 46 4.04 -0.99 -5.97
CA GLU A 46 3.08 -2.07 -5.79
C GLU A 46 3.72 -3.13 -4.89
N VAL A 47 2.99 -3.56 -3.88
CA VAL A 47 3.43 -4.50 -2.85
C VAL A 47 2.43 -5.64 -2.76
N PRO A 48 2.81 -6.88 -3.10
CA PRO A 48 1.99 -8.05 -2.84
C PRO A 48 2.05 -8.39 -1.34
N LEU A 49 0.92 -8.24 -0.66
CA LEU A 49 0.72 -8.68 0.72
C LEU A 49 0.24 -10.14 0.69
N SER A 50 1.13 -11.05 0.30
CA SER A 50 0.83 -12.48 0.23
C SER A 50 0.95 -13.14 1.60
N ALA A 51 0.07 -14.10 1.92
CA ALA A 51 0.03 -14.80 3.22
C ALA A 51 1.35 -15.49 3.65
N GLY A 52 2.29 -15.71 2.72
CA GLY A 52 3.63 -16.24 3.01
C GLY A 52 4.69 -15.19 3.38
N ILE A 53 4.44 -13.90 3.11
CA ILE A 53 5.35 -12.79 3.45
C ILE A 53 4.77 -12.09 4.67
N GLY A 54 5.13 -12.57 5.87
CA GLY A 54 4.74 -11.93 7.12
C GLY A 54 5.22 -10.47 7.20
N VAL A 55 4.75 -9.73 8.21
CA VAL A 55 5.11 -8.30 8.44
C VAL A 55 6.61 -8.05 8.29
N VAL A 56 7.43 -8.92 8.87
CA VAL A 56 8.90 -8.81 8.85
C VAL A 56 9.45 -8.94 7.43
N GLY A 57 8.90 -9.84 6.61
CA GLY A 57 9.29 -10.03 5.21
C GLY A 57 8.93 -8.83 4.35
N VAL A 58 7.75 -8.23 4.57
CA VAL A 58 7.36 -6.99 3.87
C VAL A 58 8.30 -5.85 4.26
N LEU A 59 8.58 -5.68 5.55
CA LEU A 59 9.45 -4.60 6.01
C LEU A 59 10.89 -4.77 5.54
N THR A 60 11.44 -5.99 5.45
CA THR A 60 12.82 -6.21 4.97
C THR A 60 12.95 -6.01 3.47
N ILE A 61 12.03 -6.58 2.67
CA ILE A 61 12.07 -6.45 1.21
C ILE A 61 11.83 -5.00 0.79
N PHE A 62 10.92 -4.31 1.48
CA PHE A 62 10.53 -2.95 1.14
C PHE A 62 11.18 -1.89 2.05
N ALA A 63 12.14 -2.25 2.91
CA ALA A 63 12.84 -1.31 3.80
C ALA A 63 13.36 -0.07 3.06
N PRO A 64 14.06 -0.18 1.91
CA PRO A 64 14.63 0.99 1.24
C PRO A 64 13.53 1.93 0.75
N VAL A 65 12.43 1.37 0.24
CA VAL A 65 11.31 2.15 -0.28
C VAL A 65 10.50 2.77 0.85
N LEU A 66 10.29 2.05 1.96
CA LEU A 66 9.65 2.60 3.15
C LEU A 66 10.48 3.75 3.73
N VAL A 67 11.82 3.64 3.76
CA VAL A 67 12.73 4.72 4.17
C VAL A 67 12.61 5.93 3.22
N ALA A 68 12.61 5.71 1.90
CA ALA A 68 12.43 6.78 0.92
C ALA A 68 11.06 7.46 1.05
N ILE A 69 9.99 6.67 1.25
CA ILE A 69 8.65 7.17 1.54
C ILE A 69 8.65 7.92 2.86
N SER A 70 9.41 7.52 3.88
CA SER A 70 9.44 8.22 5.18
C SER A 70 9.91 9.67 5.04
N ALA A 71 10.99 9.88 4.27
CA ALA A 71 11.50 11.22 3.99
C ALA A 71 10.52 12.05 3.15
N VAL A 72 9.90 11.44 2.13
CA VAL A 72 8.97 12.13 1.23
C VAL A 72 7.59 12.33 1.88
N ALA A 73 7.16 11.46 2.78
CA ALA A 73 5.88 11.51 3.49
C ALA A 73 5.82 12.62 4.53
N ALA A 74 6.97 13.06 5.04
CA ALA A 74 7.08 14.28 5.82
C ALA A 74 6.85 15.54 4.97
N LEU A 75 7.15 15.47 3.67
CA LEU A 75 7.07 16.59 2.73
C LEU A 75 5.76 16.61 1.92
N VAL A 76 5.19 15.44 1.67
CA VAL A 76 3.98 15.25 0.85
C VAL A 76 2.79 15.05 1.76
N ALA A 77 1.83 15.97 1.66
CA ALA A 77 0.64 15.98 2.51
C ALA A 77 -0.23 14.72 2.34
N GLU A 78 -0.38 14.20 1.12
CA GLU A 78 -1.32 13.12 0.81
C GLU A 78 -0.81 12.14 -0.26
N PHE A 79 -1.10 10.86 -0.04
CA PHE A 79 -0.84 9.75 -0.95
C PHE A 79 -2.15 9.02 -1.26
N LYS A 80 -2.26 8.48 -2.48
CA LYS A 80 -3.38 7.61 -2.84
C LYS A 80 -2.95 6.15 -2.69
N VAL A 81 -3.68 5.41 -1.88
CA VAL A 81 -3.44 4.00 -1.59
C VAL A 81 -4.58 3.19 -2.19
N GLU A 82 -4.25 2.32 -3.13
CA GLU A 82 -5.18 1.39 -3.77
C GLU A 82 -4.91 -0.01 -3.22
N ILE A 83 -5.97 -0.67 -2.79
CA ILE A 83 -5.92 -1.95 -2.09
C ILE A 83 -6.74 -2.94 -2.88
N ILE A 84 -6.19 -4.13 -3.10
CA ILE A 84 -6.91 -5.25 -3.68
C ILE A 84 -7.11 -6.29 -2.57
N HIS A 85 -8.38 -6.54 -2.26
CA HIS A 85 -8.77 -7.50 -1.23
C HIS A 85 -8.50 -8.94 -1.64
N ALA A 86 -8.39 -9.81 -0.63
CA ALA A 86 -8.18 -11.23 -0.82
C ALA A 86 -9.45 -11.97 -1.29
N ASP A 87 -10.63 -11.41 -0.96
CA ASP A 87 -11.95 -11.82 -1.44
C ASP A 87 -12.07 -11.62 -2.96
N ASP A 88 -11.59 -12.62 -3.67
CA ASP A 88 -11.97 -12.95 -5.04
C ASP A 88 -12.33 -14.45 -4.99
N GLU A 89 -13.16 -14.84 -4.01
CA GLU A 89 -14.07 -16.00 -3.92
C GLU A 89 -14.86 -15.97 -2.60
#